data_AF-A0A6A6SK33-F1
#
_entry.id   AF-A0A6A6SK33-F1
#
_cell.length_a   1.000
_cell.length_b   1.000
_cell.length_c   1.000
_cell.angle_alpha   90.00
_cell.angle_beta   90.00
_cell.angle_gamma   90.00
#
_symmetry.space_group_name_H-M   'P 1'
#
loop_
_entity.id
_entity.type
_entity.pdbx_description
1 polymer ?
#
loop_
_entity_poly.entity_id
_entity_poly.type
_entity_poly.pdbx_seq_one_letter_code
_entity_poly.pdbx_strand_id
1 'polypeptide(L)'
;MSDWESILSPRSSQLFDPDESRLEVIQQTFDGTSHGKIYSFKNTERLANWSAVDISSTMITTCGQLQEHHKNTKSSTTYIYIIRQAHTWGHMKITKELACMLLSLYDVCHRFWECISCFGYRENDDDNVWEGIHTAVRERDSNDGIATDYELCYLFRYMTENGRATGSPWSLRQSAVYQSFELNDEKEIWILI
;
A
#
# COMPACT_ATOMS: atom_id res chain seq x y z
N MET A 1 5.65 12.00 13.65
CA MET A 1 6.37 11.11 12.72
C MET A 1 6.43 9.74 13.36
N SER A 2 5.73 8.80 12.76
CA SER A 2 5.66 7.38 13.14
C SER A 2 7.07 6.76 13.09
N ASP A 3 7.55 6.19 14.20
CA ASP A 3 8.90 5.57 14.29
C ASP A 3 8.90 4.15 13.69
N TRP A 4 8.77 4.08 12.37
CA TRP A 4 8.81 2.82 11.61
C TRP A 4 10.15 2.10 11.75
N GLU A 5 11.23 2.83 12.03
CA GLU A 5 12.53 2.23 12.26
C GLU A 5 12.49 1.32 13.49
N SER A 6 11.92 1.78 14.60
CA SER A 6 11.76 0.96 15.80
C SER A 6 10.84 -0.26 15.58
N ILE A 7 9.77 -0.10 14.80
CA ILE A 7 8.75 -1.15 14.56
C ILE A 7 9.28 -2.25 13.65
N LEU A 8 10.02 -1.88 12.61
CA LEU A 8 10.50 -2.82 11.59
C LEU A 8 11.83 -3.48 11.97
N SER A 9 12.63 -2.85 12.85
CA SER A 9 13.94 -3.37 13.27
C SER A 9 13.94 -4.81 13.77
N PRO A 10 12.99 -5.28 14.60
CA PRO A 10 13.04 -6.63 15.17
C PRO A 10 12.99 -7.75 14.15
N ARG A 11 12.47 -7.51 12.93
CA ARG A 11 12.32 -8.53 11.88
C ARG A 11 12.94 -8.11 10.55
N SER A 12 13.83 -7.12 10.55
CA SER A 12 14.34 -6.52 9.32
C SER A 12 15.02 -7.54 8.40
N SER A 13 15.86 -8.41 8.96
CA SER A 13 16.58 -9.46 8.22
C SER A 13 15.68 -10.55 7.62
N GLN A 14 14.47 -10.71 8.15
CA GLN A 14 13.48 -11.65 7.62
C GLN A 14 12.60 -11.01 6.54
N LEU A 15 12.33 -9.71 6.68
CA LEU A 15 11.34 -9.00 5.87
C LEU A 15 11.92 -8.41 4.59
N PHE A 16 13.11 -7.82 4.66
CA PHE A 16 13.63 -6.94 3.62
C PHE A 16 14.81 -7.57 2.88
N ASP A 17 14.95 -7.20 1.61
CA ASP A 17 16.14 -7.52 0.84
C ASP A 17 17.31 -6.69 1.40
N PRO A 18 18.47 -7.31 1.73
CA PRO A 18 19.59 -6.60 2.32
C PRO A 18 20.33 -5.71 1.32
N ASP A 19 20.24 -6.02 0.02
CA ASP A 19 21.16 -5.49 -0.99
C ASP A 19 20.46 -4.57 -1.99
N GLU A 20 19.23 -4.90 -2.41
CA GLU A 20 18.57 -4.21 -3.51
C GLU A 20 17.11 -3.82 -3.22
N SER A 21 16.78 -2.56 -3.53
CA SER A 21 15.41 -2.04 -3.52
C SER A 21 14.81 -1.98 -4.92
N ARG A 22 13.57 -2.46 -5.06
CA ARG A 22 12.75 -2.37 -6.28
C ARG A 22 11.31 -2.02 -5.92
N LEU A 23 11.07 -0.72 -5.76
CA LEU A 23 9.74 -0.16 -5.52
C LEU A 23 9.16 0.33 -6.84
N GLU A 24 8.19 -0.38 -7.38
CA GLU A 24 7.46 0.06 -8.57
C GLU A 24 6.39 1.08 -8.15
N VAL A 25 6.28 2.18 -8.88
CA VAL A 25 5.31 3.24 -8.63
C VAL A 25 4.51 3.47 -9.88
N ILE A 26 3.20 3.22 -9.82
CA ILE A 26 2.26 3.55 -10.86
C ILE A 26 1.56 4.85 -10.45
N GLN A 27 1.61 5.85 -11.31
CA GLN A 27 0.91 7.12 -11.13
C GLN A 27 -0.25 7.20 -12.11
N GLN A 28 -1.44 7.54 -11.62
CA GLN A 28 -2.64 7.78 -12.41
C GLN A 28 -3.18 9.18 -12.14
N THR A 29 -3.22 10.02 -13.17
CA THR A 29 -3.75 11.40 -13.07
C THR A 29 -5.12 11.46 -13.72
N PHE A 30 -6.08 12.10 -13.07
CA PHE A 30 -7.46 12.24 -13.55
C PHE A 30 -7.71 13.65 -14.11
N ASP A 31 -8.63 13.79 -15.07
CA ASP A 31 -9.07 15.10 -15.51
C ASP A 31 -9.95 15.71 -14.40
N GLY A 32 -9.58 16.90 -13.93
CA GLY A 32 -10.29 17.62 -12.87
C GLY A 32 -11.70 18.10 -13.25
N THR A 33 -12.39 17.45 -14.19
CA THR A 33 -13.73 17.86 -14.64
C THR A 33 -14.86 17.34 -13.74
N SER A 34 -14.59 16.45 -12.80
CA SER A 34 -15.61 15.93 -11.87
C SER A 34 -15.11 15.93 -10.44
N HIS A 35 -15.30 17.06 -9.77
CA HIS A 35 -15.05 17.32 -8.35
C HIS A 35 -15.35 16.11 -7.48
N GLY A 36 -14.35 15.71 -6.68
CA GLY A 36 -14.42 14.64 -5.68
C GLY A 36 -15.38 14.97 -4.55
N LYS A 37 -16.69 14.97 -4.82
CA LYS A 37 -17.67 14.65 -3.79
C LYS A 37 -17.64 13.13 -3.65
N ILE A 38 -16.76 12.62 -2.77
CA ILE A 38 -16.95 11.27 -2.25
C ILE A 38 -18.25 11.33 -1.47
N TYR A 39 -19.34 10.89 -2.12
CA TYR A 39 -20.64 10.83 -1.48
C TYR A 39 -20.52 9.91 -0.26
N SER A 40 -21.03 10.40 0.87
CA SER A 40 -21.49 9.55 1.97
C SER A 40 -22.09 8.26 1.39
N PHE A 41 -21.72 7.10 1.92
CA PHE A 41 -22.19 5.75 1.55
C PHE A 41 -23.73 5.59 1.44
N LYS A 42 -24.50 6.65 1.73
CA LYS A 42 -25.96 6.74 1.60
C LYS A 42 -26.46 7.14 0.22
N ASN A 43 -25.62 7.62 -0.72
CA ASN A 43 -26.06 8.02 -2.05
C ASN A 43 -25.27 7.33 -3.17
N THR A 44 -25.83 6.24 -3.69
CA THR A 44 -25.24 5.36 -4.72
C THR A 44 -25.43 5.83 -6.17
N GLU A 45 -25.98 7.02 -6.42
CA GLU A 45 -26.54 7.33 -7.75
C GLU A 45 -25.64 8.13 -8.72
N ARG A 46 -24.39 8.49 -8.38
CA ARG A 46 -23.48 9.12 -9.36
C ARG A 46 -22.03 8.67 -9.20
N LEU A 47 -21.70 7.52 -9.75
CA LEU A 47 -20.33 7.20 -10.16
C LEU A 47 -20.00 8.15 -11.33
N ALA A 48 -19.23 9.20 -11.08
CA ALA A 48 -18.74 10.08 -12.14
C ALA A 48 -17.85 9.26 -13.09
N ASN A 49 -17.97 9.53 -14.40
CA ASN A 49 -17.09 8.93 -15.40
C ASN A 49 -15.66 9.45 -15.18
N TRP A 50 -14.85 8.73 -14.41
CA TRP A 50 -13.44 9.00 -14.26
C TRP A 50 -12.69 8.33 -15.42
N SER A 51 -12.14 9.13 -16.32
CA SER A 51 -11.13 8.65 -17.27
C SER A 51 -9.75 9.04 -16.77
N ALA A 52 -8.88 8.06 -16.56
CA ALA A 52 -7.46 8.33 -16.35
C ALA A 52 -6.93 9.06 -17.59
N VAL A 53 -6.37 10.25 -17.38
CA VAL A 53 -5.81 11.10 -18.45
C VAL A 53 -4.39 10.68 -18.77
N ASP A 54 -3.66 10.26 -17.74
CA ASP A 54 -2.27 9.84 -17.85
C ASP A 54 -1.97 8.72 -16.86
N ILE A 55 -1.25 7.70 -17.32
CA ILE A 55 -0.78 6.57 -16.51
C ILE A 55 0.71 6.39 -16.80
N SER A 56 1.54 6.45 -15.77
CA SER A 56 2.96 6.19 -15.86
C SER A 56 3.41 5.17 -14.83
N SER A 57 4.48 4.44 -15.13
CA SER A 57 5.14 3.53 -14.19
C SER A 57 6.62 3.89 -14.11
N THR A 58 7.14 3.93 -12.88
CA THR A 58 8.54 4.23 -12.59
C THR A 58 9.07 3.27 -11.54
N MET A 59 10.38 2.99 -11.59
CA MET A 59 11.06 2.16 -10.60
C MET A 59 11.90 3.05 -9.68
N ILE A 60 11.68 2.92 -8.38
CA ILE A 60 12.43 3.60 -7.33
C ILE A 60 13.31 2.56 -6.64
N THR A 61 14.62 2.82 -6.63
CA THR A 61 15.62 1.93 -6.04
C THR A 61 16.35 2.57 -4.87
N THR A 62 16.15 3.86 -4.63
CA THR A 62 16.85 4.60 -3.57
C THR A 62 15.94 5.57 -2.81
N CYS A 63 16.31 5.84 -1.57
CA CYS A 63 15.68 6.84 -0.72
C CYS A 63 15.65 8.23 -1.36
N GLY A 64 16.73 8.63 -2.04
CA GLY A 64 16.81 9.94 -2.72
C GLY A 64 15.76 10.07 -3.84
N GLN A 65 15.60 9.03 -4.66
CA GLN A 65 14.57 8.99 -5.69
C GLN A 65 13.16 9.04 -5.10
N LEU A 66 12.91 8.35 -3.99
CA LEU A 66 11.60 8.40 -3.31
C LEU A 66 11.29 9.78 -2.76
N GLN A 67 12.27 10.47 -2.15
CA GLN A 67 12.11 11.83 -1.67
C GLN A 67 11.83 12.81 -2.81
N GLU A 68 12.55 12.68 -3.93
CA GLU A 68 12.32 13.49 -5.12
C GLU A 68 10.94 13.22 -5.72
N HIS A 69 10.55 11.95 -5.85
CA HIS A 69 9.22 11.56 -6.31
C HIS A 69 8.13 12.15 -5.42
N HIS A 70 8.25 12.02 -4.10
CA HIS A 70 7.31 12.56 -3.13
C HIS A 70 7.14 14.08 -3.27
N LYS A 71 8.23 14.83 -3.43
CA LYS A 71 8.21 16.29 -3.67
C LYS A 71 7.51 16.67 -4.97
N ASN A 72 7.58 15.81 -5.97
CA ASN A 72 6.96 16.00 -7.28
C ASN A 72 5.55 15.42 -7.38
N THR A 73 4.98 14.94 -6.27
CA THR A 73 3.60 14.44 -6.26
C THR A 73 2.63 15.57 -6.59
N LYS A 74 1.60 15.24 -7.36
CA LYS A 74 0.57 16.17 -7.82
C LYS A 74 -0.72 15.94 -7.03
N SER A 75 -1.54 16.98 -6.95
CA SER A 75 -2.92 16.86 -6.48
C SER A 75 -3.77 16.06 -7.47
N SER A 76 -4.91 15.56 -7.02
CA SER A 76 -5.89 14.81 -7.85
C SER A 76 -5.26 13.63 -8.61
N THR A 77 -4.34 12.92 -7.93
CA THR A 77 -3.54 11.84 -8.50
C THR A 77 -3.53 10.64 -7.56
N THR A 78 -3.69 9.44 -8.13
CA THR A 78 -3.52 8.16 -7.41
C THR A 78 -2.11 7.63 -7.63
N TYR A 79 -1.43 7.29 -6.55
CA TYR A 79 -0.11 6.66 -6.55
C TYR A 79 -0.22 5.24 -6.00
N ILE A 80 0.24 4.26 -6.76
CA ILE A 80 0.25 2.85 -6.38
C ILE A 80 1.71 2.38 -6.26
N TYR A 81 2.12 2.13 -5.04
CA TYR A 81 3.41 1.60 -4.67
C TYR A 81 3.35 0.07 -4.59
N ILE A 82 4.13 -0.62 -5.41
CA ILE A 82 4.16 -2.08 -5.46
C ILE A 82 5.51 -2.56 -4.95
N ILE A 83 5.48 -3.25 -3.82
CA ILE A 83 6.61 -3.94 -3.22
C ILE A 83 6.54 -5.39 -3.68
N ARG A 84 7.40 -5.78 -4.63
CA ARG A 84 7.38 -7.14 -5.17
C ARG A 84 7.96 -8.14 -4.17
N GLN A 85 7.48 -9.37 -4.24
CA GLN A 85 8.04 -10.53 -3.56
C GLN A 85 8.08 -11.72 -4.52
N ALA A 86 9.11 -12.56 -4.44
CA ALA A 86 9.22 -13.75 -5.29
C ALA A 86 8.15 -14.80 -4.93
N HIS A 87 7.83 -14.90 -3.64
CA HIS A 87 6.77 -15.72 -3.07
C HIS A 87 6.46 -15.20 -1.66
N THR A 88 5.35 -15.60 -1.07
CA THR A 88 4.85 -15.11 0.24
C THR A 88 5.86 -15.22 1.41
N TRP A 89 6.77 -16.19 1.38
CA TRP A 89 7.84 -16.33 2.39
C TRP A 89 9.19 -15.78 1.95
N GLY A 90 9.19 -15.01 0.88
CA GLY A 90 10.40 -14.39 0.36
C GLY A 90 10.63 -13.10 1.10
N HIS A 91 11.86 -12.60 1.03
CA HIS A 91 12.08 -11.21 1.37
C HIS A 91 11.32 -10.33 0.37
N MET A 92 10.72 -9.27 0.88
CA MET A 92 10.21 -8.19 0.06
C MET A 92 11.38 -7.56 -0.68
N LYS A 93 11.22 -7.28 -1.97
CA LYS A 93 12.23 -6.67 -2.84
C LYS A 93 12.32 -5.17 -2.63
N ILE A 94 12.52 -4.80 -1.37
CA ILE A 94 12.74 -3.46 -0.88
C ILE A 94 13.66 -3.56 0.33
N THR A 95 14.60 -2.63 0.45
CA THR A 95 15.45 -2.52 1.63
C THR A 95 14.66 -1.89 2.78
N LYS A 96 15.11 -2.14 4.01
CA LYS A 96 14.48 -1.60 5.22
C LYS A 96 14.41 -0.07 5.16
N GLU A 97 15.49 0.56 4.74
CA GLU A 97 15.62 2.03 4.71
C GLU A 97 14.58 2.65 3.77
N LEU A 98 14.39 2.07 2.58
CA LEU A 98 13.42 2.57 1.61
C LEU A 98 11.98 2.31 2.09
N ALA A 99 11.72 1.16 2.71
CA ALA A 99 10.42 0.86 3.31
C ALA A 99 10.07 1.82 4.46
N CYS A 100 10.98 2.02 5.42
CA CYS A 100 10.82 2.97 6.52
C CYS A 100 10.54 4.38 5.98
N MET A 101 11.28 4.80 4.94
CA MET A 101 11.07 6.10 4.32
C MET A 101 9.70 6.22 3.65
N LEU A 102 9.27 5.22 2.88
CA LEU A 102 7.95 5.20 2.23
C LEU A 102 6.83 5.34 3.26
N LEU A 103 6.85 4.49 4.29
CA LEU A 103 5.81 4.48 5.31
C LEU A 103 5.80 5.78 6.14
N SER A 104 6.96 6.39 6.34
CA SER A 104 7.08 7.67 7.07
C SER A 104 6.66 8.87 6.23
N LEU A 105 6.99 8.90 4.94
CA LEU A 105 6.65 10.02 4.04
C LEU A 105 5.14 10.17 3.83
N TYR A 106 4.42 9.05 3.83
CA TYR A 106 2.96 9.03 3.66
C TYR A 106 2.19 8.87 4.98
N ASP A 107 2.88 9.02 6.13
CA ASP A 107 2.31 8.87 7.48
C ASP A 107 1.41 7.63 7.64
N VAL A 108 1.84 6.51 7.07
CA VAL A 108 1.07 5.26 7.04
C VAL A 108 0.75 4.83 8.46
N CYS A 109 -0.51 4.50 8.74
CA CYS A 109 -0.90 4.07 10.07
C CYS A 109 -0.10 2.84 10.55
N HIS A 110 0.27 2.86 11.83
CA HIS A 110 1.03 1.78 12.47
C HIS A 110 0.34 0.41 12.40
N ARG A 111 -0.98 0.37 12.24
CA ARG A 111 -1.75 -0.88 12.12
C ARG A 111 -1.39 -1.67 10.87
N PHE A 112 -0.85 -1.01 9.83
CA PHE A 112 -0.33 -1.70 8.66
C PHE A 112 0.86 -2.62 8.97
N TRP A 113 1.53 -2.43 10.11
CA TRP A 113 2.53 -3.39 10.59
C TRP A 113 1.97 -4.80 10.75
N GLU A 114 0.71 -4.93 11.20
CA GLU A 114 0.07 -6.25 11.34
C GLU A 114 0.03 -6.97 9.98
N CYS A 115 -0.26 -6.26 8.89
CA CYS A 115 -0.15 -6.76 7.53
C CYS A 115 1.30 -7.09 7.14
N ILE A 116 2.24 -6.15 7.32
CA ILE A 116 3.66 -6.32 6.92
C ILE A 116 4.31 -7.50 7.64
N SER A 117 3.98 -7.69 8.92
CA SER A 117 4.51 -8.78 9.75
C SER A 117 4.11 -10.17 9.25
N CYS A 118 3.12 -10.25 8.37
CA CYS A 118 2.71 -11.50 7.75
C CYS A 118 3.73 -12.00 6.72
N PHE A 119 4.60 -11.15 6.19
CA PHE A 119 5.58 -11.50 5.16
C PHE A 119 6.96 -11.87 5.72
N GLY A 120 7.89 -12.14 4.82
CA GLY A 120 9.28 -12.43 5.13
C GLY A 120 9.59 -13.92 5.23
N TYR A 121 10.87 -14.23 5.39
CA TYR A 121 11.35 -15.60 5.54
C TYR A 121 10.76 -16.27 6.78
N ARG A 122 10.24 -17.49 6.57
CA ARG A 122 9.68 -18.35 7.62
C ARG A 122 10.26 -19.76 7.47
N GLU A 123 10.60 -20.35 8.61
CA GLU A 123 11.05 -21.74 8.66
C GLU A 123 9.88 -22.73 8.76
N ASN A 124 8.71 -22.29 9.25
CA ASN A 124 7.54 -23.12 9.48
C ASN A 124 6.24 -22.46 8.96
N ASP A 125 5.31 -23.31 8.48
CA ASP A 125 3.89 -23.00 8.28
C ASP A 125 3.22 -22.78 9.65
N ASP A 126 3.45 -21.64 10.30
CA ASP A 126 2.61 -21.24 11.42
C ASP A 126 1.41 -20.45 10.90
N ASP A 127 0.21 -21.00 11.13
CA ASP A 127 -1.09 -20.44 10.73
C ASP A 127 -1.48 -19.20 11.56
N ASN A 128 -0.69 -18.84 12.59
CA ASN A 128 -0.83 -17.60 13.36
C ASN A 128 -0.44 -16.38 12.54
N VAL A 129 -1.27 -16.06 11.56
CA VAL A 129 -1.11 -14.92 10.69
C VAL A 129 -2.38 -14.09 10.84
N TRP A 130 -2.20 -12.78 11.02
CA TRP A 130 -3.31 -11.86 11.20
C TRP A 130 -4.24 -11.91 9.98
N GLU A 131 -5.54 -12.05 10.24
CA GLU A 131 -6.61 -11.95 9.24
C GLU A 131 -7.55 -10.85 9.71
N GLY A 132 -7.51 -9.70 9.05
CA GLY A 132 -8.35 -8.60 9.46
C GLY A 132 -8.32 -7.43 8.49
N ILE A 133 -9.07 -6.42 8.90
CA ILE A 133 -9.18 -5.13 8.25
C ILE A 133 -9.08 -4.07 9.33
N HIS A 134 -8.22 -3.07 9.12
CA HIS A 134 -8.26 -1.83 9.89
C HIS A 134 -8.75 -0.72 8.99
N THR A 135 -9.71 0.04 9.51
CA THR A 135 -10.19 1.26 8.87
C THR A 135 -10.09 2.41 9.85
N ALA A 136 -9.65 3.56 9.35
CA ALA A 136 -9.77 4.83 10.03
C ALA A 136 -10.46 5.80 9.07
N VAL A 137 -11.45 6.51 9.58
CA VAL A 137 -12.24 7.46 8.79
C VAL A 137 -12.24 8.76 9.58
N ARG A 138 -11.79 9.85 8.96
CA ARG A 138 -11.77 11.18 9.55
C ARG A 138 -12.70 12.06 8.76
N GLU A 139 -13.85 12.35 9.35
CA GLU A 139 -14.81 13.30 8.80
C GLU A 139 -14.33 14.72 9.06
N ARG A 140 -14.38 15.56 8.01
CA ARG A 140 -14.14 17.00 8.09
C ARG A 140 -15.40 17.73 7.66
N ASP A 141 -15.77 18.72 8.44
CA ASP A 141 -16.78 19.70 8.02
C ASP A 141 -16.21 20.51 6.84
N SER A 142 -16.88 20.42 5.69
CA SER A 142 -16.61 21.27 4.54
C SER A 142 -17.83 22.14 4.27
N ASN A 143 -17.61 23.30 3.63
CA ASN A 143 -18.71 24.21 3.27
C ASN A 143 -19.76 23.56 2.35
N ASP A 144 -19.42 22.45 1.69
CA ASP A 144 -20.26 21.72 0.72
C ASP A 144 -20.77 20.34 1.22
N GLY A 145 -20.55 20.00 2.50
CA GLY A 145 -20.97 18.73 3.12
C GLY A 145 -19.91 18.11 4.04
N ILE A 146 -20.10 16.83 4.41
CA ILE A 146 -19.07 16.04 5.10
C ILE A 146 -18.12 15.51 4.04
N ALA A 147 -16.85 15.85 4.14
CA ALA A 147 -15.80 15.30 3.30
C ALA A 147 -14.83 14.49 4.17
N THR A 148 -14.33 13.38 3.65
CA THR A 148 -13.81 12.31 4.51
C THR A 148 -12.44 11.85 4.05
N ASP A 149 -11.43 11.99 4.91
CA ASP A 149 -10.19 11.23 4.74
C ASP A 149 -10.42 9.80 5.22
N TYR A 150 -9.73 8.86 4.61
CA TYR A 150 -9.72 7.50 5.12
C TYR A 150 -8.35 6.85 4.99
N GLU A 151 -8.14 5.88 5.87
CA GLU A 151 -7.08 4.90 5.79
C GLU A 151 -7.71 3.52 5.92
N LEU A 152 -7.26 2.59 5.10
CA LEU A 152 -7.71 1.22 5.04
C LEU A 152 -6.48 0.34 4.91
N CYS A 153 -6.36 -0.69 5.75
CA CYS A 153 -5.41 -1.76 5.49
C CYS A 153 -5.98 -3.13 5.79
N TYR A 154 -5.61 -4.09 4.95
CA TYR A 154 -6.08 -5.46 5.05
C TYR A 154 -5.08 -6.43 4.45
N LEU A 155 -5.19 -7.68 4.88
CA LEU A 155 -4.51 -8.81 4.29
C LEU A 155 -5.57 -9.70 3.64
N PHE A 156 -5.38 -10.06 2.37
CA PHE A 156 -6.22 -11.06 1.73
C PHE A 156 -5.40 -12.28 1.34
N ARG A 157 -6.01 -13.45 1.45
CA ARG A 157 -5.39 -14.75 1.16
C ARG A 157 -6.11 -15.43 0.01
N TYR A 158 -5.34 -16.15 -0.78
CA TYR A 158 -5.87 -16.89 -1.93
C TYR A 158 -5.01 -18.13 -2.20
N MET A 159 -5.63 -19.17 -2.75
CA MET A 159 -4.91 -20.36 -3.19
C MET A 159 -4.42 -20.17 -4.62
N THR A 160 -3.18 -20.55 -4.90
CA THR A 160 -2.65 -20.61 -6.27
C THR A 160 -2.04 -21.97 -6.55
N GLU A 161 -2.09 -22.41 -7.81
CA GLU A 161 -1.40 -23.63 -8.22
C GLU A 161 0.12 -23.43 -8.12
N ASN A 162 0.81 -24.39 -7.52
CA ASN A 162 2.23 -24.27 -7.20
C ASN A 162 3.15 -25.04 -8.16
N GLY A 163 2.58 -25.78 -9.12
CA GLY A 163 3.31 -26.53 -10.15
C GLY A 163 4.18 -27.68 -9.62
N ARG A 164 3.98 -28.12 -8.37
CA ARG A 164 4.75 -29.24 -7.80
C ARG A 164 4.31 -30.56 -8.43
N ALA A 165 5.28 -31.41 -8.77
CA ALA A 165 5.01 -32.74 -9.31
C ALA A 165 4.43 -33.72 -8.27
N THR A 166 4.65 -33.45 -6.98
CA THR A 166 4.17 -34.28 -5.86
C THR A 166 3.72 -33.41 -4.68
N GLY A 167 2.79 -33.91 -3.87
CA GLY A 167 2.20 -33.19 -2.73
C GLY A 167 0.95 -32.39 -3.08
N SER A 168 0.59 -31.42 -2.23
CA SER A 168 -0.56 -30.53 -2.50
C SER A 168 -0.27 -29.65 -3.72
N PRO A 169 -1.17 -29.59 -4.73
CA PRO A 169 -1.00 -28.74 -5.91
C PRO A 169 -1.25 -27.26 -5.61
N TRP A 170 -1.83 -26.95 -4.44
CA TRP A 170 -2.18 -25.60 -4.02
C TRP A 170 -1.18 -25.06 -3.00
N SER A 171 -0.84 -23.79 -3.13
CA SER A 171 -0.13 -23.02 -2.12
C SER A 171 -0.98 -21.83 -1.70
N LEU A 172 -1.11 -21.64 -0.39
CA LEU A 172 -1.68 -20.43 0.18
C LEU A 172 -0.75 -19.26 -0.13
N ARG A 173 -1.32 -18.20 -0.69
CA ARG A 173 -0.68 -16.91 -0.94
C ARG A 173 -1.42 -15.83 -0.18
N GLN A 174 -0.75 -14.72 0.03
CA GLN A 174 -1.35 -13.55 0.64
C GLN A 174 -0.77 -12.29 0.01
N SER A 175 -1.56 -11.23 0.04
CA SER A 175 -1.16 -9.88 -0.32
C SER A 175 -1.71 -8.88 0.69
N ALA A 176 -0.90 -7.87 0.97
CA ALA A 176 -1.29 -6.79 1.87
C ALA A 176 -1.59 -5.55 1.07
N VAL A 177 -2.62 -4.86 1.50
CA VAL A 177 -3.06 -3.60 0.91
C VAL A 177 -3.10 -2.57 2.02
N TYR A 178 -2.46 -1.45 1.77
CA TYR A 178 -2.74 -0.19 2.43
C TYR A 178 -3.30 0.77 1.39
N GLN A 179 -4.34 1.50 1.75
CA GLN A 179 -4.97 2.52 0.94
C GLN A 179 -5.28 3.72 1.83
N SER A 180 -4.93 4.92 1.38
CA SER A 180 -5.37 6.14 2.02
C SER A 180 -5.79 7.19 1.01
N PHE A 181 -6.71 8.05 1.42
CA PHE A 181 -7.13 9.21 0.65
C PHE A 181 -7.04 10.45 1.52
N GLU A 182 -6.33 11.46 1.02
CA GLU A 182 -6.24 12.78 1.61
C GLU A 182 -7.08 13.76 0.81
N LEU A 183 -8.06 14.38 1.48
CA LEU A 183 -9.00 15.28 0.84
C LEU A 183 -8.36 16.58 0.33
N ASN A 184 -7.42 17.15 1.09
CA ASN A 184 -6.84 18.47 0.76
C ASN A 184 -6.14 18.47 -0.60
N ASP A 185 -5.37 17.42 -0.86
CA ASP A 185 -4.63 17.25 -2.10
C ASP A 185 -5.39 16.39 -3.12
N GLU A 186 -6.58 15.88 -2.76
CA GLU A 186 -7.31 14.85 -3.51
C GLU A 186 -6.38 13.69 -3.92
N LYS A 187 -5.53 13.26 -2.99
CA LYS A 187 -4.44 12.33 -3.26
C LYS A 187 -4.76 10.98 -2.68
N GLU A 188 -4.63 9.96 -3.51
CA GLU A 188 -4.85 8.58 -3.10
C GLU A 188 -3.53 7.82 -3.15
N ILE A 189 -3.21 7.12 -2.07
CA ILE A 189 -1.99 6.33 -1.94
C ILE A 189 -2.37 4.89 -1.71
N TRP A 190 -1.81 4.00 -2.52
CA TRP A 190 -1.90 2.56 -2.36
C TRP A 190 -0.51 1.99 -2.12
N ILE A 191 -0.36 1.08 -1.17
CA ILE A 191 0.84 0.27 -0.99
C ILE A 191 0.43 -1.20 -1.05
N LEU A 192 1.02 -1.93 -2.00
CA LEU A 192 0.72 -3.33 -2.29
C LEU A 192 1.97 -4.17 -2.05
N ILE A 193 1.80 -5.30 -1.36
CA ILE A 193 2.84 -6.32 -1.08
C ILE A 193 2.38 -7.70 -1.59
#